data_AF-A0AAU3K0C3-F1
#
_entry.id   AF-A0AAU3K0C3-F1
#
_cell.length_a   1.000
_cell.length_b   1.000
_cell.length_c   1.000
_cell.angle_alpha   90.00
_cell.angle_beta   90.00
_cell.angle_gamma   90.00
#
_symmetry.space_group_name_H-M   'P 1'
#
loop_
_entity.id
_entity.type
_entity.pdbx_description
1 polymer ?
#
loop_
_entity_poly.entity_id
_entity_poly.type
_entity_poly.pdbx_seq_one_letter_code
_entity_poly.pdbx_strand_id
1 'polypeptide(L)'
;MPVRGQHHPARAARRPFRLTRTVAITGTAAVALALPFLTATAASAAPSATSSTTTYYANNLDGWIRESLDIMAQHGIPGTYDGIYRNVMRESSGNPYAINNWDSNAAAGTPSKGLLQVIDPTFAAYHVAGTSFDPYDPIANITAACNYAAARYGSIDNVFGAY
;
A
#
# COMPACT_ATOMS: atom_id res chain seq x y z
N MET A 1 -30.82 8.78 -56.13
CA MET A 1 -31.73 9.76 -55.48
C MET A 1 -31.76 9.44 -53.99
N PRO A 2 -31.76 10.42 -53.06
CA PRO A 2 -30.75 11.44 -52.66
C PRO A 2 -30.17 11.13 -51.25
N VAL A 3 -28.92 11.45 -50.88
CA VAL A 3 -28.30 12.72 -50.41
C VAL A 3 -28.84 13.31 -49.08
N ARG A 4 -27.86 13.57 -48.18
CA ARG A 4 -27.75 14.58 -47.10
C ARG A 4 -28.04 14.18 -45.64
N GLY A 5 -27.06 14.53 -44.80
CA GLY A 5 -27.18 14.59 -43.34
C GLY A 5 -25.85 14.91 -42.66
N GLN A 6 -25.25 16.07 -42.97
CA GLN A 6 -24.11 16.65 -42.26
C GLN A 6 -24.54 17.18 -40.89
N HIS A 7 -23.84 16.90 -39.79
CA HIS A 7 -23.72 17.80 -38.63
C HIS A 7 -22.44 17.50 -37.81
N HIS A 8 -21.48 18.41 -37.85
CA HIS A 8 -20.44 18.63 -36.82
C HIS A 8 -20.78 19.95 -36.07
N PRO A 9 -20.03 20.38 -35.04
CA PRO A 9 -19.88 19.79 -33.70
C PRO A 9 -20.22 20.83 -32.61
N ALA A 10 -20.64 20.40 -31.41
CA ALA A 10 -20.82 21.32 -30.27
C ALA A 10 -19.71 21.13 -29.22
N ARG A 11 -18.82 22.13 -29.18
CA ARG A 11 -17.75 22.34 -28.20
C ARG A 11 -18.35 23.00 -26.95
N ALA A 12 -18.26 22.35 -25.79
CA ALA A 12 -18.50 22.95 -24.48
C ALA A 12 -17.37 22.50 -23.53
N ALA A 13 -16.33 23.31 -23.38
CA ALA A 13 -16.16 24.29 -22.30
C ALA A 13 -15.63 23.64 -21.00
N ARG A 14 -14.29 23.56 -20.93
CA ARG A 14 -13.50 23.35 -19.70
C ARG A 14 -13.80 24.47 -18.69
N ARG A 15 -14.02 24.12 -17.42
CA ARG A 15 -13.94 25.05 -16.29
C ARG A 15 -13.07 24.47 -15.18
N PRO A 16 -11.86 25.00 -14.92
CA PRO A 16 -11.12 24.65 -13.72
C PRO A 16 -11.56 25.55 -12.56
N PHE A 17 -12.11 24.96 -11.50
CA PHE A 17 -12.28 25.65 -10.22
C PHE A 17 -10.91 25.78 -9.55
N ARG A 18 -10.34 26.98 -9.52
CA ARG A 18 -9.22 27.34 -8.65
C ARG A 18 -9.78 28.08 -7.43
N LEU A 19 -9.63 27.49 -6.25
CA LEU A 19 -9.95 28.12 -4.98
C LEU A 19 -8.68 28.82 -4.46
N THR A 20 -8.57 30.12 -4.68
CA THR A 20 -7.55 30.97 -4.07
C THR A 20 -8.17 31.60 -2.82
N ARG A 21 -7.77 31.15 -1.62
CA ARG A 21 -8.15 31.79 -0.35
C ARG A 21 -7.01 32.71 0.09
N THR A 22 -7.18 34.00 -0.17
CA THR A 22 -6.28 35.07 0.27
C THR A 22 -6.47 35.32 1.76
N VAL A 23 -5.36 35.31 2.50
CA VAL A 23 -5.26 35.76 3.90
C VAL A 23 -5.13 37.27 3.91
N ALA A 24 -6.00 37.97 4.63
CA ALA A 24 -5.85 39.39 4.96
C ALA A 24 -5.64 39.53 6.47
N ILE A 25 -4.49 40.06 6.88
CA ILE A 25 -4.21 40.49 8.25
C ILE A 25 -3.79 41.96 8.20
N THR A 26 -4.64 42.82 8.73
CA THR A 26 -4.42 44.22 9.16
C THR A 26 -5.32 44.34 10.40
N GLY A 27 -4.92 44.65 11.63
CA GLY A 27 -3.81 45.41 12.18
C GLY A 27 -4.40 46.65 12.85
N THR A 28 -4.51 46.68 14.20
CA THR A 28 -4.56 47.91 15.02
C THR A 28 -4.38 47.56 16.49
N ALA A 29 -3.42 48.24 17.12
CA ALA A 29 -3.00 48.11 18.50
C ALA A 29 -3.93 48.85 19.49
N ALA A 30 -4.01 48.34 20.72
CA ALA A 30 -4.43 49.10 21.90
C ALA A 30 -3.48 48.76 23.05
N VAL A 31 -2.82 49.79 23.59
CA VAL A 31 -1.93 49.74 24.75
C VAL A 31 -2.77 49.98 26.01
N ALA A 32 -2.65 49.12 27.02
CA ALA A 32 -3.11 49.38 28.38
C ALA A 32 -2.02 48.96 29.38
N LEU A 33 -1.70 49.86 30.31
CA LEU A 33 -0.60 49.78 31.28
C LEU A 33 -1.19 49.56 32.68
N ALA A 34 -0.95 48.41 33.33
CA ALA A 34 -1.17 48.22 34.78
C ALA A 34 -0.51 46.94 35.38
N LEU A 35 0.64 47.16 36.07
CA LEU A 35 1.14 46.51 37.32
C LEU A 35 1.42 44.97 37.39
N PRO A 36 2.35 44.53 38.29
CA PRO A 36 3.31 43.47 37.99
C PRO A 36 2.80 42.10 38.39
N PHE A 37 2.64 41.22 37.40
CA PHE A 37 2.60 39.79 37.64
C PHE A 37 3.93 39.22 37.19
N LEU A 38 4.59 38.48 38.09
CA LEU A 38 5.78 37.68 37.82
C LEU A 38 5.59 36.95 36.48
N THR A 39 6.27 37.42 35.45
CA THR A 39 6.32 36.70 34.18
C THR A 39 7.27 35.53 34.38
N ALA A 40 6.71 34.38 34.78
CA ALA A 40 7.44 33.13 34.69
C ALA A 40 7.93 33.00 33.24
N THR A 41 9.25 32.88 33.08
CA THR A 41 9.86 32.57 31.80
C THR A 41 9.35 31.20 31.37
N ALA A 42 8.32 31.17 30.54
CA ALA A 42 7.90 29.95 29.86
C ALA A 42 9.00 29.65 28.83
N ALA A 43 9.98 28.85 29.24
CA ALA A 43 10.91 28.21 28.34
C ALA A 43 10.08 27.48 27.26
N SER A 44 10.06 28.03 26.06
CA SER A 44 9.48 27.38 24.90
C SER A 44 10.34 26.14 24.63
N ALA A 45 9.88 24.99 25.10
CA ALA A 45 10.46 23.70 24.74
C ALA A 45 10.23 23.54 23.23
N ALA A 46 11.30 23.72 22.45
CA ALA A 46 11.30 23.43 21.03
C ALA A 46 10.82 21.98 20.84
N PRO A 47 9.88 21.71 19.91
CA PRO A 47 9.49 20.34 19.62
C PRO A 47 10.73 19.59 19.16
N SER A 48 11.13 18.59 19.94
CA SER A 48 12.18 17.66 19.58
C SER A 48 11.86 17.09 18.21
N ALA A 49 12.68 17.41 17.21
CA ALA A 49 12.54 16.85 15.88
C ALA A 49 12.69 15.33 16.01
N THR A 50 11.58 14.60 15.83
CA THR A 50 11.59 13.15 15.77
C THR A 50 12.36 12.75 14.52
N SER A 51 13.61 12.36 14.67
CA SER A 51 14.41 11.80 13.59
C SER A 51 13.68 10.58 13.04
N SER A 52 13.18 10.68 11.80
CA SER A 52 12.57 9.59 11.08
C SER A 52 13.64 8.55 10.78
N THR A 53 13.73 7.50 11.58
CA THR A 53 14.56 6.33 11.23
C THR A 53 13.93 5.67 10.02
N THR A 54 14.58 5.78 8.85
CA THR A 54 14.19 5.00 7.68
C THR A 54 14.51 3.55 7.97
N THR A 55 13.48 2.72 8.17
CA THR A 55 13.66 1.27 8.28
C THR A 55 14.22 0.77 6.95
N TYR A 56 15.38 0.11 7.00
CA TYR A 56 16.00 -0.50 5.84
C TYR A 56 15.75 -2.01 5.87
N TYR A 57 15.14 -2.53 4.81
CA TYR A 57 14.97 -3.97 4.59
C TYR A 57 16.01 -4.44 3.57
N ALA A 58 16.62 -5.59 3.84
CA ALA A 58 17.54 -6.21 2.89
C ALA A 58 16.76 -6.71 1.65
N ASN A 59 17.35 -6.60 0.46
CA ASN A 59 16.73 -7.13 -0.76
C ASN A 59 16.96 -8.65 -0.89
N ASN A 60 16.36 -9.42 0.01
CA ASN A 60 16.39 -10.88 0.06
C ASN A 60 15.15 -11.40 0.79
N LEU A 61 15.00 -12.73 0.86
CA LEU A 61 13.82 -13.35 1.44
C LEU A 61 13.50 -12.88 2.87
N ASP A 62 14.49 -12.78 3.76
CA ASP A 62 14.26 -12.31 5.14
C ASP A 62 13.74 -10.87 5.14
N GLY A 63 14.36 -9.98 4.36
CA GLY A 63 13.94 -8.59 4.28
C GLY A 63 12.55 -8.42 3.65
N TRP A 64 12.24 -9.17 2.59
CA TRP A 64 10.91 -9.13 1.96
C TRP A 64 9.81 -9.62 2.91
N ILE A 65 10.08 -10.66 3.72
CA ILE A 65 9.12 -11.14 4.71
C ILE A 65 8.92 -10.08 5.80
N ARG A 66 9.99 -9.48 6.32
CA ARG A 66 9.89 -8.44 7.36
C ARG A 66 9.14 -7.21 6.89
N GLU A 67 9.45 -6.73 5.69
CA GLU A 67 8.74 -5.60 5.09
C GLU A 67 7.26 -5.93 4.89
N SER A 68 6.95 -7.13 4.42
CA SER A 68 5.58 -7.60 4.27
C SER A 68 4.84 -7.65 5.61
N LEU A 69 5.49 -8.12 6.69
CA LEU A 69 4.90 -8.15 8.03
C LEU A 69 4.58 -6.74 8.55
N ASP A 70 5.44 -5.76 8.30
CA ASP A 70 5.19 -4.37 8.72
C ASP A 70 4.03 -3.75 7.93
N ILE A 71 3.90 -4.06 6.64
CA ILE A 71 2.73 -3.66 5.83
C ILE A 71 1.48 -4.39 6.32
N MET A 72 1.55 -5.69 6.52
CA MET A 72 0.43 -6.51 7.03
C MET A 72 -0.09 -5.97 8.36
N ALA A 73 0.81 -5.59 9.28
CA ALA A 73 0.45 -5.00 10.57
C ALA A 73 -0.34 -3.69 10.42
N GLN A 74 0.05 -2.82 9.48
CA GLN A 74 -0.66 -1.57 9.18
C GLN A 74 -2.07 -1.80 8.64
N HIS A 75 -2.29 -2.94 7.96
CA HIS A 75 -3.57 -3.32 7.36
C HIS A 75 -4.38 -4.31 8.20
N GLY A 76 -3.90 -4.69 9.39
CA GLY A 76 -4.58 -5.67 10.25
C GLY A 76 -4.61 -7.10 9.69
N ILE A 77 -3.66 -7.45 8.82
CA ILE A 77 -3.52 -8.79 8.24
C ILE A 77 -2.65 -9.63 9.18
N PRO A 78 -3.18 -10.71 9.77
CA PRO A 78 -2.41 -11.58 10.66
C PRO A 78 -1.42 -12.46 9.89
N GLY A 79 -0.28 -12.75 10.53
CA GLY A 79 0.70 -13.72 10.07
C GLY A 79 2.02 -13.62 10.84
N THR A 80 2.83 -14.68 10.75
CA THR A 80 4.16 -14.72 11.36
C THR A 80 5.24 -14.92 10.31
N TYR A 81 6.48 -14.54 10.66
CA TYR A 81 7.65 -14.79 9.82
C TYR A 81 7.77 -16.28 9.45
N ASP A 82 7.65 -17.17 10.43
CA ASP A 82 7.79 -18.62 10.20
C ASP A 82 6.66 -19.18 9.34
N GLY A 83 5.43 -18.69 9.52
CA GLY A 83 4.29 -19.07 8.69
C GLY A 83 4.49 -18.68 7.23
N ILE A 84 4.96 -17.46 6.97
CA ILE A 84 5.28 -16.98 5.62
C ILE A 84 6.46 -17.78 5.05
N TYR A 85 7.57 -17.84 5.76
CA TYR A 85 8.79 -18.52 5.33
C TYR A 85 8.52 -19.99 4.96
N ARG A 86 7.79 -20.73 5.80
CA ARG A 86 7.40 -22.13 5.55
C ARG A 86 6.65 -22.28 4.22
N ASN A 87 5.65 -21.43 3.99
CA ASN A 87 4.86 -21.50 2.78
C ASN A 87 5.68 -21.07 1.54
N VAL A 88 6.48 -20.02 1.63
CA VAL A 88 7.37 -19.60 0.52
C VAL A 88 8.33 -20.72 0.11
N MET A 89 8.97 -21.37 1.09
CA MET A 89 9.91 -22.45 0.82
C MET A 89 9.23 -23.65 0.13
N ARG A 90 7.98 -23.93 0.49
CA ARG A 90 7.19 -25.00 -0.12
C ARG A 90 6.71 -24.67 -1.53
N GLU A 91 6.28 -23.43 -1.76
CA GLU A 91 5.66 -23.00 -3.02
C GLU A 91 6.68 -22.65 -4.11
N SER A 92 7.81 -22.03 -3.74
CA SER A 92 8.77 -21.49 -4.71
C SER A 92 10.24 -21.73 -4.37
N SER A 93 10.54 -22.32 -3.21
CA SER A 93 11.91 -22.40 -2.68
C SER A 93 12.58 -21.01 -2.58
N GLY A 94 11.79 -19.95 -2.38
CA GLY A 94 12.29 -18.57 -2.28
C GLY A 94 12.53 -17.88 -3.62
N ASN A 95 12.08 -18.44 -4.75
CA ASN A 95 12.22 -17.82 -6.06
C ASN A 95 11.05 -16.86 -6.36
N PRO A 96 11.26 -15.53 -6.41
CA PRO A 96 10.19 -14.57 -6.68
C PRO A 96 9.67 -14.62 -8.12
N TYR A 97 10.39 -15.28 -9.03
CA TYR A 97 9.98 -15.44 -10.44
C TYR A 97 9.44 -16.84 -10.76
N ALA A 98 9.09 -17.63 -9.74
CA ALA A 98 8.48 -18.94 -9.95
C ALA A 98 7.14 -18.82 -10.68
N ILE A 99 6.88 -19.73 -11.63
CA ILE A 99 5.63 -19.81 -12.39
C ILE A 99 5.25 -21.28 -12.64
N ASN A 100 3.98 -21.60 -12.40
CA ASN A 100 3.40 -22.89 -12.76
C ASN A 100 2.67 -22.81 -14.10
N ASN A 101 3.11 -23.59 -15.09
CA ASN A 101 2.53 -23.61 -16.45
C ASN A 101 1.82 -24.92 -16.82
N TRP A 102 1.60 -25.82 -15.87
CA TRP A 102 1.15 -27.19 -16.17
C TRP A 102 -0.19 -27.57 -15.52
N ASP A 103 -0.73 -26.76 -14.63
CA ASP A 103 -2.01 -27.02 -13.97
C ASP A 103 -3.22 -26.46 -14.74
N SER A 104 -4.42 -26.65 -14.18
CA SER A 104 -5.66 -26.15 -14.77
C SER A 104 -5.74 -24.63 -14.83
N ASN A 105 -5.08 -23.92 -13.92
CA ASN A 105 -5.06 -22.46 -13.91
C ASN A 105 -4.20 -21.93 -15.05
N ALA A 106 -3.05 -22.56 -15.29
CA ALA A 106 -2.20 -22.30 -16.45
C ALA A 106 -2.95 -22.59 -17.76
N ALA A 107 -3.67 -23.72 -17.85
CA ALA A 107 -4.51 -24.03 -19.01
C ALA A 107 -5.64 -23.01 -19.22
N ALA A 108 -6.15 -22.41 -18.14
CA ALA A 108 -7.14 -21.33 -18.18
C ALA A 108 -6.52 -19.93 -18.44
N GLY A 109 -5.20 -19.83 -18.59
CA GLY A 109 -4.50 -18.58 -18.89
C GLY A 109 -4.18 -17.70 -17.67
N THR A 110 -4.36 -18.22 -16.45
CA THR A 110 -4.05 -17.51 -15.20
C THR A 110 -3.10 -18.36 -14.34
N PRO A 111 -1.86 -18.60 -14.80
CA PRO A 111 -0.90 -19.43 -14.07
C PRO A 111 -0.58 -18.85 -12.69
N SER A 112 -0.27 -19.72 -11.74
CA SER A 112 0.24 -19.33 -10.41
C SER A 112 1.65 -18.75 -10.51
N LYS A 113 1.91 -17.67 -9.76
CA LYS A 113 3.16 -16.88 -9.87
C LYS A 113 3.74 -16.47 -8.52
N GLY A 114 5.05 -16.26 -8.51
CA GLY A 114 5.79 -15.64 -7.42
C GLY A 114 6.02 -16.53 -6.22
N LEU A 115 6.42 -15.90 -5.10
CA LEU A 115 6.90 -16.58 -3.91
C LEU A 115 5.88 -17.56 -3.29
N LEU A 116 4.60 -17.19 -3.32
CA LEU A 116 3.49 -17.96 -2.75
C LEU A 116 2.52 -18.48 -3.82
N GLN A 117 2.95 -18.53 -5.09
CA GLN A 117 2.20 -19.16 -6.19
C GLN A 117 0.74 -18.69 -6.30
N VAL A 118 0.53 -17.36 -6.22
CA VAL A 118 -0.80 -16.74 -6.34
C VAL A 118 -1.16 -16.54 -7.81
N ILE A 119 -2.41 -16.83 -8.18
CA ILE A 119 -2.96 -16.53 -9.51
C ILE A 119 -3.39 -15.07 -9.63
N ASP A 120 -3.31 -14.49 -10.83
CA ASP A 120 -3.65 -13.09 -11.11
C ASP A 120 -5.01 -12.61 -10.53
N PRO A 121 -6.15 -13.33 -10.68
CA PRO A 121 -7.42 -12.87 -10.13
C PRO A 121 -7.43 -12.82 -8.60
N THR A 122 -6.73 -13.75 -7.93
CA THR A 122 -6.59 -13.74 -6.47
C THR A 122 -5.69 -12.59 -6.03
N PHE A 123 -4.56 -12.39 -6.71
CA PHE A 123 -3.66 -11.28 -6.42
C PHE A 123 -4.38 -9.93 -6.53
N ALA A 124 -5.16 -9.73 -7.61
CA ALA A 124 -5.92 -8.50 -7.81
C ALA A 124 -7.00 -8.29 -6.73
N ALA A 125 -7.71 -9.36 -6.33
CA ALA A 125 -8.77 -9.27 -5.33
C ALA A 125 -8.25 -9.01 -3.91
N TYR A 126 -7.04 -9.46 -3.59
CA TYR A 126 -6.45 -9.37 -2.26
C TYR A 126 -5.22 -8.45 -2.19
N HIS A 127 -4.98 -7.67 -3.24
CA HIS A 127 -3.93 -6.66 -3.29
C HIS A 127 -4.01 -5.71 -2.08
N VAL A 128 -2.87 -5.39 -1.50
CA VAL A 128 -2.76 -4.51 -0.34
C VAL A 128 -2.28 -3.14 -0.81
N ALA A 129 -3.07 -2.10 -0.53
CA ALA A 129 -2.74 -0.74 -0.96
C ALA A 129 -1.36 -0.31 -0.44
N GLY A 130 -0.54 0.27 -1.31
CA GLY A 130 0.84 0.67 -0.98
C GLY A 130 1.92 -0.29 -1.48
N THR A 131 1.56 -1.49 -1.97
CA THR A 131 2.50 -2.41 -2.64
C THR A 131 2.39 -2.36 -4.17
N SER A 132 3.37 -2.96 -4.85
CA SER A 132 3.37 -3.10 -6.32
C SER A 132 2.13 -3.84 -6.84
N PHE A 133 1.74 -3.58 -8.09
CA PHE A 133 0.72 -4.36 -8.81
C PHE A 133 1.31 -5.52 -9.62
N ASP A 134 2.62 -5.76 -9.51
CA ASP A 134 3.29 -6.90 -10.13
C ASP A 134 3.22 -8.14 -9.22
N PRO A 135 2.62 -9.27 -9.65
CA PRO A 135 2.59 -10.49 -8.86
C PRO A 135 3.97 -11.14 -8.65
N TYR A 136 5.01 -10.71 -9.38
CA TYR A 136 6.40 -11.14 -9.13
C TYR A 136 7.14 -10.25 -8.14
N ASP A 137 6.59 -9.09 -7.77
CA ASP A 137 7.15 -8.30 -6.69
C ASP A 137 7.02 -9.08 -5.37
N PRO A 138 8.13 -9.35 -4.66
CA PRO A 138 8.12 -10.27 -3.53
C PRO A 138 7.24 -9.77 -2.39
N ILE A 139 7.23 -8.47 -2.14
CA ILE A 139 6.46 -7.85 -1.05
C ILE A 139 4.97 -7.87 -1.40
N ALA A 140 4.61 -7.47 -2.62
CA ALA A 140 3.22 -7.52 -3.08
C ALA A 140 2.67 -8.95 -3.11
N ASN A 141 3.47 -9.92 -3.58
CA ASN A 141 3.06 -11.33 -3.63
C ASN A 141 2.82 -11.88 -2.22
N ILE A 142 3.75 -11.65 -1.28
CA ILE A 142 3.60 -12.10 0.11
C ILE A 142 2.38 -11.45 0.77
N THR A 143 2.25 -10.12 0.67
CA THR A 143 1.16 -9.38 1.33
C THR A 143 -0.22 -9.78 0.78
N ALA A 144 -0.37 -9.90 -0.53
CA ALA A 144 -1.62 -10.33 -1.15
C ALA A 144 -1.99 -11.78 -0.79
N ALA A 145 -1.03 -12.70 -0.80
CA ALA A 145 -1.25 -14.09 -0.39
C ALA A 145 -1.66 -14.19 1.10
N CYS A 146 -1.02 -13.42 1.97
CA CYS A 146 -1.37 -13.41 3.40
C CYS A 146 -2.74 -12.80 3.64
N ASN A 147 -3.12 -11.77 2.88
CA ASN A 147 -4.46 -11.20 2.93
C ASN A 147 -5.54 -12.22 2.51
N TYR A 148 -5.27 -12.96 1.43
CA TYR A 148 -6.11 -14.10 1.03
C TYR A 148 -6.20 -15.16 2.14
N ALA A 149 -5.06 -15.56 2.70
CA ALA A 149 -5.01 -16.56 3.75
C ALA A 149 -5.75 -16.12 5.03
N ALA A 150 -5.65 -14.85 5.41
CA ALA A 150 -6.40 -14.28 6.51
C ALA A 150 -7.91 -14.37 6.26
N ALA A 151 -8.37 -14.03 5.06
CA ALA A 151 -9.79 -14.09 4.72
C ALA A 151 -10.35 -15.52 4.67
N ARG A 152 -9.54 -16.51 4.30
CA ARG A 152 -9.99 -17.91 4.14
C ARG A 152 -9.73 -18.80 5.36
N TYR A 153 -8.62 -18.57 6.05
CA TYR A 153 -8.09 -19.46 7.08
C TYR A 153 -7.77 -18.72 8.39
N GLY A 154 -8.01 -17.41 8.46
CA GLY A 154 -7.74 -16.58 9.63
C GLY A 154 -6.29 -16.12 9.78
N SER A 155 -5.32 -16.81 9.17
CA SER A 155 -3.91 -16.40 9.06
C SER A 155 -3.17 -17.30 8.07
N ILE A 156 -2.07 -16.81 7.49
CA ILE A 156 -1.07 -17.62 6.78
C ILE A 156 -0.51 -18.77 7.64
N ASP A 157 -0.50 -18.59 8.97
CA ASP A 157 0.01 -19.60 9.91
C ASP A 157 -0.82 -20.90 9.89
N ASN A 158 -2.10 -20.79 9.52
CA ASN A 158 -3.06 -21.89 9.43
C ASN A 158 -3.04 -22.60 8.06
N VAL A 159 -2.14 -22.18 7.16
CA VAL A 159 -1.97 -22.80 5.84
C VAL A 159 -0.88 -23.85 5.89
N PHE A 160 -1.24 -25.11 5.62
CA PHE A 160 -0.36 -26.27 5.66
C PHE A 160 -0.25 -27.00 4.30
N GLY A 161 -1.01 -26.57 3.30
CA GLY A 161 -1.12 -27.17 1.96
C GLY A 161 -1.02 -26.13 0.84
N ALA A 162 -1.02 -26.60 -0.42
CA ALA A 162 -0.84 -25.72 -1.59
C ALA A 162 -2.15 -24.98 -1.85
N TYR A 163 -2.01 -23.78 -2.39
CA TYR A 163 -3.14 -22.94 -2.80
C TYR A 163 -3.82 -23.47 -4.06
#